data_AF-A0A7C5KDD2-F1
#
_entry.id   AF-A0A7C5KDD2-F1
#
_cell.length_a   1.000
_cell.length_b   1.000
_cell.length_c   1.000
_cell.angle_alpha   90.00
_cell.angle_beta   90.00
_cell.angle_gamma   90.00
#
_symmetry.space_group_name_H-M   'P 1'
#
loop_
_entity.id
_entity.type
_entity.pdbx_description
1 polymer ?
#
loop_
_entity_poly.entity_id
_entity_poly.type
_entity_poly.pdbx_seq_one_letter_code
_entity_poly.pdbx_strand_id
1 'polypeptide(L)' 'MKKFVYSFGGGKAEGNKEMKALLGGKGANLAEMTNIGIPVPPGFTITTEACA' A
#
# COMPACT_ATOMS: atom_id res chain seq x y z
N MET A 1 -13.35 13.46 4.33
CA MET A 1 -12.22 13.61 3.39
C MET A 1 -11.80 12.23 2.91
N LYS A 2 -11.58 12.03 1.61
CA LYS A 2 -11.05 10.76 1.07
C LYS A 2 -9.54 10.68 1.33
N LYS A 3 -9.04 9.47 1.62
CA LYS A 3 -7.61 9.19 1.79
C LYS A 3 -7.02 8.70 0.48
N PHE A 4 -6.01 9.40 -0.04
CA PHE A 4 -5.39 9.09 -1.34
C PHE A 4 -3.99 8.47 -1.24
N VAL A 5 -3.36 8.50 -0.06
CA VAL A 5 -1.98 8.03 0.13
C VAL A 5 -1.97 6.95 1.19
N TYR A 6 -1.34 5.82 0.88
CA TYR A 6 -1.19 4.66 1.76
C TYR A 6 0.29 4.31 1.90
N SER A 7 0.82 4.49 3.11
CA SER A 7 2.23 4.28 3.42
C SER A 7 2.55 2.81 3.71
N PHE A 8 3.77 2.39 3.41
CA PHE A 8 4.32 1.09 3.79
C PHE A 8 5.79 1.26 4.18
N GLY A 9 6.22 0.64 5.28
CA GLY A 9 7.62 0.65 5.72
C GLY A 9 7.75 0.34 7.21
N GLY A 10 8.97 0.03 7.67
CA GLY A 10 9.23 -0.19 9.10
C GLY A 10 8.40 -1.34 9.72
N GLY A 11 8.06 -2.36 8.92
CA GLY A 11 7.26 -3.52 9.36
C GLY A 11 5.75 -3.26 9.47
N LYS A 12 5.24 -2.11 9.00
CA LYS A 12 3.81 -1.81 8.96
C LYS A 12 3.39 -1.11 7.66
N ALA A 13 2.25 -1.49 7.13
CA ALA A 13 1.62 -0.80 6.01
C ALA A 13 0.17 -0.41 6.33
N GLU A 14 -0.28 0.67 5.70
CA GLU A 14 -1.67 1.13 5.79
C GLU A 14 -2.61 0.38 4.83
N GLY A 15 -2.03 -0.37 3.88
CA GLY A 15 -2.74 -1.22 2.93
C GLY A 15 -2.54 -2.72 3.21
N ASN A 16 -3.17 -3.57 2.40
CA ASN A 16 -2.99 -5.02 2.43
C ASN A 16 -3.26 -5.63 1.03
N LYS A 17 -3.10 -6.96 0.90
CA LYS A 17 -3.34 -7.68 -0.37
C LYS A 17 -4.78 -7.61 -0.91
N GLU A 18 -5.76 -7.27 -0.09
CA GLU A 18 -7.18 -7.22 -0.48
C GLU A 18 -7.51 -5.90 -1.19
N MET A 19 -6.72 -4.86 -0.94
CA MET A 19 -6.92 -3.51 -1.49
C MET A 19 -6.41 -3.34 -2.93
N LYS A 20 -6.42 -4.40 -3.74
CA LYS A 20 -5.93 -4.36 -5.14
C LYS A 20 -6.69 -3.38 -6.03
N ALA A 21 -8.00 -3.23 -5.82
CA ALA A 21 -8.81 -2.28 -6.57
C ALA A 21 -8.42 -0.82 -6.27
N LEU A 22 -7.98 -0.54 -5.03
CA LEU A 22 -7.64 0.81 -4.56
C LEU A 22 -6.15 1.13 -4.74
N LEU A 23 -5.25 0.17 -4.54
CA LEU A 23 -3.79 0.37 -4.51
C LEU A 23 -3.08 -0.22 -5.74
N GLY A 24 -3.83 -0.87 -6.64
CA GLY A 24 -3.27 -1.70 -7.70
C GLY A 24 -2.62 -2.99 -7.17
N GLY A 25 -2.27 -3.90 -8.08
CA GLY A 25 -1.67 -5.19 -7.71
C GLY A 25 -0.30 -5.07 -7.04
N LYS A 26 0.52 -4.10 -7.48
CA LYS A 26 1.87 -3.87 -6.92
C LYS A 26 1.81 -3.22 -5.54
N GLY A 27 1.01 -2.16 -5.37
CA GLY A 27 0.86 -1.46 -4.08
C GLY A 27 0.27 -2.37 -3.00
N ALA A 28 -0.75 -3.16 -3.34
CA ALA A 28 -1.34 -4.14 -2.44
C ALA A 28 -0.33 -5.23 -2.01
N ASN A 29 0.51 -5.73 -2.93
CA ASN A 29 1.53 -6.71 -2.60
C ASN A 29 2.68 -6.12 -1.76
N LEU A 30 3.14 -4.89 -2.05
CA LEU A 30 4.17 -4.23 -1.24
C LEU A 30 3.70 -3.99 0.20
N ALA A 31 2.43 -3.62 0.36
CA ALA A 31 1.81 -3.46 1.67
C ALA A 31 1.71 -4.81 2.41
N GLU A 32 1.29 -5.88 1.74
CA GLU A 32 1.27 -7.23 2.31
C GLU A 32 2.67 -7.68 2.74
N MET A 33 3.68 -7.53 1.87
CA MET A 33 5.08 -7.89 2.16
C MET A 33 5.58 -7.15 3.41
N THR A 34 5.26 -5.87 3.53
CA THR A 34 5.60 -5.07 4.71
C THR A 34 4.90 -5.58 5.98
N ASN A 35 3.61 -5.90 5.91
CA ASN A 35 2.83 -6.39 7.05
C ASN A 35 3.25 -7.79 7.54
N ILE A 36 3.74 -8.66 6.65
CA ILE A 36 4.27 -9.98 7.02
C ILE A 36 5.74 -9.92 7.46
N GLY A 37 6.32 -8.72 7.57
CA GLY A 37 7.67 -8.52 8.10
C GLY A 37 8.79 -8.71 7.09
N ILE A 38 8.50 -8.76 5.79
CA ILE A 38 9.56 -8.73 4.77
C ILE A 38 10.17 -7.32 4.75
N PRO A 39 11.51 -7.20 4.77
CA PRO A 39 12.18 -5.90 4.69
C PRO A 39 11.96 -5.28 3.30
N VAL A 40 10.94 -4.45 3.19
CA VAL A 40 10.65 -3.62 2.01
C VAL A 40 11.13 -2.19 2.31
N PRO A 41 11.85 -1.53 1.39
CA PRO A 41 12.19 -0.12 1.53
C PRO A 41 10.93 0.74 1.74
N PRO A 42 10.94 1.71 2.65
CA PRO A 42 9.77 2.52 2.96
C PRO A 42 9.31 3.31 1.74
N GLY A 43 8.00 3.46 1.59
CA GLY A 43 7.36 4.16 0.49
C GLY A 43 5.88 4.37 0.72
N PHE A 44 5.18 4.76 -0.34
CA PHE A 44 3.73 4.95 -0.32
C PHE A 44 3.12 4.60 -1.68
N THR A 45 1.83 4.29 -1.65
CA THR A 45 1.00 4.07 -2.83
C THR A 45 -0.05 5.18 -2.90
N ILE A 46 -0.15 5.81 -4.07
CA ILE A 46 -1.25 6.72 -4.39
C ILE A 46 -2.40 5.87 -4.93
N THR A 47 -3.62 6.08 -4.42
CA THR A 47 -4.77 5.28 -4.79
C THR A 47 -5.16 5.45 -6.26
N THR A 48 -5.79 4.43 -6.83
CA THR A 48 -6.41 4.48 -8.16
C THR A 48 -7.47 5.59 -8.26
N GLU A 49 -8.13 5.93 -7.15
CA GLU A 49 -9.08 7.04 -7.08
C GLU A 49 -8.44 8.41 -7.32
N ALA A 50 -7.14 8.58 -7.07
CA ALA A 50 -6.42 9.83 -7.36
C ALA A 50 -5.94 9.92 -8.82
N CYS A 51 -6.04 8.85 -9.60
CA CYS A 51 -5.69 8.82 -11.03
C CYS A 51 -6.81 9.40 -11.92
N ALA A 52 -7.95 9.79 -11.33
CA ALA A 52 -9.14 10.30 -12.01
C ALA A 52 -9.27 11.82 -11.88
#